data_AF-A0A1Z9QI93-F1
#
_entry.id   AF-A0A1Z9QI93-F1
#
_cell.length_a   1.000
_cell.length_b   1.000
_cell.length_c   1.000
_cell.angle_alpha   90.00
_cell.angle_beta   90.00
_cell.angle_gamma   90.00
#
_symmetry.space_group_name_H-M   'P 1'
#
loop_
_entity.id
_entity.type
_entity.pdbx_description
1 polymer ?
#
loop_
_entity_poly.entity_id
_entity_poly.type
_entity_poly.pdbx_seq_one_letter_code
_entity_poly.pdbx_strand_id
1 'polypeptide(L)'
;MKPSDFQEQHHWLCGLSEYFRFTEAYDDDFELIFRALYHDNKYRKRDLLINMAKKYARKELSGIVEAQKEEMSAKLQSFFNIAMHSELEDYDIKARSLIGFLAWYIPNESLIQRTARFMAYFANQELDVPNLGDFYSRGQIRSKIWLVTELAKVIGTEPIGNVVFYGGWYNFIAHFLFEQFNVHKIYSIDVDESVVGPCKRLYAEELDDTKFTPYTADVNKLVWQGNQLKFIDNERRDQQIKEWHFENDEKLQQGIISQEDKQNAYDNFGWKHMSNINLVINTSCEHMNNEWFENLPAGTLTVLHQNDYFSNEQHVNCMKDIEDTKANYPMSEIYYEGTLDTHLYNRFMLIGRK
;
A
#
# COMPACT_ATOMS: atom_id res chain seq x y z
N MET A 1 -13.97 14.52 -23.26
CA MET A 1 -13.84 15.14 -21.91
C MET A 1 -13.05 16.44 -21.99
N LYS A 2 -13.42 17.51 -21.25
CA LYS A 2 -12.63 18.77 -21.21
C LYS A 2 -11.33 18.58 -20.42
N PRO A 3 -10.27 19.36 -20.70
CA PRO A 3 -9.01 19.26 -19.96
C PRO A 3 -9.14 19.47 -18.43
N SER A 4 -9.98 20.41 -17.99
CA SER A 4 -10.24 20.65 -16.56
C SER A 4 -10.82 19.43 -15.86
N ASP A 5 -11.82 18.80 -16.50
CA ASP A 5 -12.52 17.64 -15.95
C ASP A 5 -11.58 16.43 -15.88
N PHE A 6 -10.71 16.28 -16.88
CA PHE A 6 -9.66 15.27 -16.87
C PHE A 6 -8.67 15.48 -15.71
N GLN A 7 -8.23 16.72 -15.49
CA GLN A 7 -7.29 17.03 -14.41
C GLN A 7 -7.91 16.80 -13.03
N GLU A 8 -9.18 17.16 -12.84
CA GLU A 8 -9.91 16.91 -11.60
C GLU A 8 -10.07 15.41 -11.33
N GLN A 9 -10.54 14.65 -12.33
CA GLN A 9 -10.77 13.21 -12.23
C GLN A 9 -9.46 12.40 -12.13
N HIS A 10 -8.36 12.89 -12.71
CA HIS A 10 -7.09 12.19 -12.79
C HIS A 10 -5.91 12.92 -12.15
N HIS A 11 -6.18 13.76 -11.14
CA HIS A 11 -5.14 14.49 -10.39
C HIS A 11 -4.07 13.57 -9.79
N TRP A 12 -4.39 12.29 -9.54
CA TRP A 12 -3.46 11.24 -9.11
C TRP A 12 -2.29 11.01 -10.08
N LEU A 13 -2.41 11.41 -11.35
CA LEU A 13 -1.28 11.41 -12.29
C LEU A 13 -0.14 12.34 -11.83
N CYS A 14 -0.44 13.40 -11.06
CA CYS A 14 0.58 14.26 -10.48
C CYS A 14 1.46 13.51 -9.47
N GLY A 15 0.89 12.63 -8.65
CA GLY A 15 1.70 11.81 -7.74
C GLY A 15 2.52 10.77 -8.49
N LEU A 16 1.98 10.16 -9.55
CA LEU A 16 2.81 9.31 -10.43
C LEU A 16 3.95 10.10 -11.08
N SER A 17 3.75 11.35 -11.48
CA SER A 17 4.84 12.19 -11.98
C SER A 17 5.96 12.39 -10.95
N GLU A 18 5.62 12.56 -9.66
CA GLU A 18 6.63 12.59 -8.59
C GLU A 18 7.34 11.24 -8.43
N TYR A 19 6.61 10.12 -8.55
CA TYR A 19 7.19 8.78 -8.49
C TYR A 19 8.21 8.53 -9.61
N PHE A 20 7.82 8.78 -10.86
CA PHE A 20 8.68 8.54 -12.02
C PHE A 20 9.94 9.43 -12.02
N ARG A 21 9.83 10.68 -11.57
CA ARG A 21 10.99 11.55 -11.37
C ARG A 21 11.94 11.06 -10.28
N PHE A 22 11.38 10.47 -9.21
CA PHE A 22 12.19 9.95 -8.12
C PHE A 22 12.93 8.66 -8.51
N THR A 23 12.26 7.74 -9.21
CA THR A 23 12.89 6.49 -9.63
C THR A 23 13.79 6.65 -10.84
N GLU A 24 13.63 7.74 -11.61
CA GLU A 24 14.27 8.03 -12.92
C GLU A 24 13.94 7.01 -14.02
N ALA A 25 13.56 5.78 -13.66
CA ALA A 25 13.16 4.72 -14.55
C ALA A 25 11.85 5.07 -15.26
N TYR A 26 11.87 5.07 -16.59
CA TYR A 26 10.72 5.38 -17.45
C TYR A 26 10.17 6.81 -17.31
N ASP A 27 10.91 7.75 -16.70
CA ASP A 27 10.46 9.14 -16.54
C ASP A 27 10.13 9.78 -17.90
N ASP A 28 10.97 9.60 -18.91
CA ASP A 28 10.71 10.12 -20.27
C ASP A 28 9.42 9.56 -20.90
N ASP A 29 9.16 8.27 -20.70
CA ASP A 29 7.96 7.59 -21.22
C ASP A 29 6.71 8.12 -20.50
N PHE A 30 6.76 8.22 -19.17
CA PHE A 30 5.63 8.72 -18.38
C PHE A 30 5.40 10.22 -18.59
N GLU A 31 6.45 11.04 -18.63
CA GLU A 31 6.37 12.48 -18.85
C GLU A 31 5.79 12.79 -20.24
N LEU A 32 6.09 11.97 -21.26
CA LEU A 32 5.44 12.07 -22.56
C LEU A 32 3.92 11.85 -22.44
N ILE A 33 3.49 10.80 -21.75
CA ILE A 33 2.07 10.51 -21.50
C ILE A 33 1.43 11.63 -20.67
N PHE A 34 2.08 12.05 -19.59
CA PHE A 34 1.59 13.07 -18.67
C PHE A 34 1.37 14.40 -19.40
N ARG A 35 2.35 14.87 -20.19
CA ARG A 35 2.16 16.09 -21.00
C ARG A 35 1.12 15.92 -22.10
N ALA A 36 1.06 14.75 -22.73
CA ALA A 36 0.08 14.49 -23.78
C ALA A 36 -1.35 14.55 -23.22
N LEU A 37 -1.63 13.87 -22.11
CA LEU A 37 -2.98 13.70 -21.57
C LEU A 37 -3.33 14.78 -20.53
N TYR A 38 -2.51 14.93 -19.48
CA TYR A 38 -2.81 15.81 -18.35
C TYR A 38 -2.71 17.30 -18.72
N HIS A 39 -1.75 17.67 -19.57
CA HIS A 39 -1.61 19.05 -20.07
C HIS A 39 -2.26 19.28 -21.45
N ASP A 40 -2.95 18.27 -22.00
CA ASP A 40 -3.59 18.33 -23.31
C ASP A 40 -2.66 18.84 -24.44
N ASN A 41 -1.37 18.50 -24.39
CA ASN A 41 -0.38 19.06 -25.31
C ASN A 41 -0.39 18.33 -26.67
N LYS A 42 -0.87 19.02 -27.72
CA LYS A 42 -1.02 18.47 -29.08
C LYS A 42 0.29 17.92 -29.69
N TYR A 43 1.43 18.57 -29.45
CA TYR A 43 2.72 18.09 -29.95
C TYR A 43 3.11 16.78 -29.26
N ARG A 44 2.88 16.69 -27.94
CA ARG A 44 3.15 15.47 -27.16
C ARG A 44 2.17 14.35 -27.49
N LYS A 45 0.91 14.65 -27.81
CA LYS A 45 -0.04 13.65 -28.34
C LYS A 45 0.44 13.05 -29.66
N ARG A 46 0.90 13.88 -30.61
CA ARG A 46 1.51 13.40 -31.86
C ARG A 46 2.70 12.49 -31.57
N ASP A 47 3.61 12.92 -30.70
CA ASP A 47 4.80 12.15 -30.35
C ASP A 47 4.43 10.82 -29.66
N LEU A 48 3.42 10.84 -28.78
CA LEU A 48 2.87 9.65 -28.12
C LEU A 48 2.34 8.64 -29.15
N LEU A 49 1.53 9.07 -30.11
CA LEU A 49 0.99 8.20 -31.17
C LEU A 49 2.09 7.58 -32.04
N ILE A 50 3.08 8.39 -32.44
CA ILE A 50 4.25 7.90 -33.19
C ILE A 50 5.00 6.86 -32.37
N ASN A 51 5.22 7.12 -31.08
CA ASN A 51 5.94 6.19 -30.20
C ASN A 51 5.12 4.91 -29.94
N MET A 52 3.80 5.00 -29.79
CA MET A 52 2.92 3.83 -29.71
C MET A 52 3.09 2.92 -30.93
N ALA A 53 3.06 3.50 -32.15
CA ALA A 53 3.27 2.74 -33.39
C ALA A 53 4.67 2.10 -33.46
N LYS A 54 5.71 2.84 -33.06
CA LYS A 54 7.10 2.33 -33.01
C LYS A 54 7.28 1.22 -31.99
N LYS A 55 6.77 1.37 -30.76
CA LYS A 55 6.84 0.34 -29.72
C LYS A 55 6.05 -0.91 -30.13
N TYR A 56 4.89 -0.74 -30.78
CA TYR A 56 4.12 -1.85 -31.35
C TYR A 56 4.89 -2.61 -32.43
N ALA A 57 5.46 -1.91 -33.40
CA ALA A 57 6.26 -2.54 -34.46
C ALA A 57 7.49 -3.29 -33.90
N ARG A 58 8.07 -2.81 -32.80
CA ARG A 58 9.20 -3.43 -32.10
C ARG A 58 8.82 -4.52 -31.09
N LYS A 59 7.53 -4.80 -30.90
CA LYS A 59 7.00 -5.74 -29.89
C LYS A 59 7.43 -5.38 -28.45
N GLU A 60 7.54 -4.09 -28.14
CA GLU A 60 7.96 -3.56 -26.83
C GLU A 60 6.80 -3.25 -25.87
N LEU A 61 5.57 -3.64 -26.19
CA LEU A 61 4.37 -3.37 -25.38
C LEU A 61 3.83 -4.67 -24.77
N SER A 62 3.09 -4.53 -23.66
CA SER A 62 2.46 -5.68 -22.99
C SER A 62 1.44 -6.40 -23.89
N GLY A 63 1.42 -7.73 -23.83
CA GLY A 63 0.37 -8.54 -24.45
C GLY A 63 0.46 -8.65 -25.97
N ILE A 64 1.58 -8.28 -26.59
CA ILE A 64 1.89 -8.64 -27.98
C ILE A 64 2.36 -10.11 -28.02
N VAL A 65 1.45 -11.02 -27.68
CA VAL A 65 1.56 -12.42 -28.14
C VAL A 65 1.20 -12.40 -29.63
N GLU A 66 1.80 -13.26 -30.44
CA GLU A 66 1.61 -13.36 -31.90
C GLU A 66 0.15 -13.54 -32.32
N ALA A 67 -0.64 -12.47 -32.21
CA ALA A 67 -1.99 -12.40 -32.71
C ALA A 67 -1.88 -12.27 -34.23
N GLN A 68 -2.52 -13.24 -34.88
CA GLN A 68 -2.63 -13.35 -36.32
C GLN A 68 -3.10 -12.03 -36.94
N LYS A 69 -2.64 -11.84 -38.17
CA LYS A 69 -2.85 -10.72 -39.06
C LYS A 69 -4.28 -10.13 -38.98
N GLU A 70 -4.31 -8.79 -39.07
CA GLU A 70 -5.36 -7.95 -39.69
C GLU A 70 -6.46 -7.29 -38.84
N GLU A 71 -6.62 -7.56 -37.54
CA GLU A 71 -7.59 -6.78 -36.73
C GLU A 71 -6.92 -6.02 -35.59
N MET A 72 -7.10 -4.69 -35.55
CA MET A 72 -6.72 -3.89 -34.40
C MET A 72 -7.59 -4.32 -33.22
N SER A 73 -7.00 -5.08 -32.28
CA SER A 73 -7.74 -5.55 -31.11
C SER A 73 -8.50 -4.40 -30.45
N ALA A 74 -9.73 -4.62 -30.00
CA ALA A 74 -10.55 -3.59 -29.34
C ALA A 74 -9.79 -2.88 -28.19
N LYS A 75 -8.86 -3.59 -27.54
CA LYS A 75 -7.96 -3.05 -26.54
C LYS A 75 -7.00 -2.00 -27.11
N LEU A 76 -6.36 -2.28 -28.24
CA LEU A 76 -5.46 -1.33 -28.92
C LEU A 76 -6.23 -0.10 -29.40
N GLN A 77 -7.43 -0.29 -29.97
CA GLN A 77 -8.30 0.82 -30.35
C GLN A 77 -8.65 1.70 -29.13
N SER A 78 -8.98 1.12 -27.98
CA SER A 78 -9.23 1.89 -26.76
C SER A 78 -8.01 2.70 -26.30
N PHE A 79 -6.79 2.21 -26.51
CA PHE A 79 -5.57 2.94 -26.15
C PHE A 79 -5.30 4.13 -27.08
N PHE A 80 -5.59 3.99 -28.37
CA PHE A 80 -5.60 5.12 -29.29
C PHE A 80 -6.66 6.16 -28.91
N ASN A 81 -7.85 5.71 -28.50
CA ASN A 81 -8.91 6.61 -28.04
C ASN A 81 -8.49 7.40 -26.78
N ILE A 82 -7.78 6.76 -25.84
CA ILE A 82 -7.20 7.46 -24.68
C ILE A 82 -6.22 8.55 -25.14
N ALA A 83 -5.30 8.24 -26.06
CA ALA A 83 -4.35 9.23 -26.58
C ALA A 83 -5.04 10.43 -27.28
N MET A 84 -6.21 10.19 -27.88
CA MET A 84 -6.98 11.15 -28.67
C MET A 84 -8.22 11.70 -27.96
N HIS A 85 -8.38 11.47 -26.65
CA HIS A 85 -9.64 11.71 -25.93
C HIS A 85 -10.20 13.14 -26.01
N SER A 86 -9.35 14.14 -26.25
CA SER A 86 -9.77 15.55 -26.43
C SER A 86 -10.51 15.78 -27.73
N GLU A 87 -10.26 14.93 -28.73
CA GLU A 87 -10.84 15.03 -30.08
C GLU A 87 -12.07 14.11 -30.24
N LEU A 88 -12.40 13.33 -29.21
CA LEU A 88 -13.52 12.40 -29.22
C LEU A 88 -14.69 12.96 -28.38
N GLU A 89 -15.82 13.20 -29.04
CA GLU A 89 -17.06 13.61 -28.38
C GLU A 89 -17.53 12.51 -27.42
N ASP A 90 -18.02 12.93 -26.24
CA ASP A 90 -18.55 12.06 -25.18
C ASP A 90 -17.61 10.92 -24.71
N TYR A 91 -16.31 11.04 -24.97
CA TYR A 91 -15.32 10.09 -24.49
C TYR A 91 -14.82 10.48 -23.09
N ASP A 92 -15.13 9.63 -22.12
CA ASP A 92 -14.69 9.71 -20.72
C ASP A 92 -13.63 8.63 -20.45
N ILE A 93 -12.50 9.02 -19.87
CA ILE A 93 -11.42 8.11 -19.51
C ILE A 93 -11.65 7.65 -18.07
N LYS A 94 -11.93 6.37 -17.88
CA LYS A 94 -11.95 5.79 -16.53
C LYS A 94 -10.52 5.53 -16.03
N ALA A 95 -10.31 5.68 -14.72
CA ALA A 95 -9.00 5.45 -14.09
C ALA A 95 -8.42 4.06 -14.42
N ARG A 96 -9.27 3.03 -14.44
CA ARG A 96 -8.87 1.66 -14.81
C ARG A 96 -8.35 1.57 -16.25
N SER A 97 -9.01 2.23 -17.18
CA SER A 97 -8.59 2.25 -18.59
C SER A 97 -7.24 2.96 -18.73
N LEU A 98 -7.02 4.04 -17.97
CA LEU A 98 -5.77 4.79 -17.97
C LEU A 98 -4.61 4.01 -17.35
N ILE A 99 -4.82 3.33 -16.21
CA ILE A 99 -3.82 2.40 -15.64
C ILE A 99 -3.54 1.25 -16.61
N GLY A 100 -4.57 0.71 -17.28
CA GLY A 100 -4.39 -0.30 -18.32
C GLY A 100 -3.55 0.17 -19.51
N PHE A 101 -3.73 1.45 -19.91
CA PHE A 101 -2.90 2.08 -20.93
C PHE A 101 -1.45 2.27 -20.49
N LEU A 102 -1.23 2.78 -19.27
CA LEU A 102 0.11 2.92 -18.68
C LEU A 102 0.81 1.57 -18.59
N ALA A 103 0.12 0.53 -18.09
CA ALA A 103 0.66 -0.83 -17.98
C ALA A 103 0.96 -1.46 -19.34
N TRP A 104 0.27 -1.04 -20.39
CA TRP A 104 0.55 -1.46 -21.75
C TRP A 104 1.76 -0.74 -22.35
N TYR A 105 1.87 0.57 -22.14
CA TYR A 105 2.92 1.42 -22.70
C TYR A 105 4.27 1.28 -21.98
N ILE A 106 4.23 0.98 -20.68
CA ILE A 106 5.37 0.82 -19.79
C ILE A 106 5.28 -0.58 -19.13
N PRO A 107 5.46 -1.67 -19.90
CA PRO A 107 5.15 -3.03 -19.45
C PRO A 107 6.01 -3.55 -18.29
N ASN A 108 7.19 -2.96 -18.10
CA ASN A 108 8.17 -3.42 -17.12
C ASN A 108 8.21 -2.57 -15.84
N GLU A 109 7.32 -1.58 -15.70
CA GLU A 109 7.25 -0.77 -14.48
C GLU A 109 6.34 -1.43 -13.45
N SER A 110 6.94 -1.84 -12.33
CA SER A 110 6.32 -2.70 -11.32
C SER A 110 5.13 -2.05 -10.63
N LEU A 111 5.17 -0.75 -10.29
CA LEU A 111 4.07 -0.08 -9.57
C LEU A 111 2.78 -0.03 -10.38
N ILE A 112 2.88 0.28 -11.67
CA ILE A 112 1.77 0.34 -12.62
C ILE A 112 1.23 -1.06 -12.90
N GLN A 113 2.10 -2.07 -13.09
CA GLN A 113 1.65 -3.46 -13.24
C GLN A 113 0.87 -3.94 -12.00
N ARG A 114 1.39 -3.65 -10.80
CA ARG A 114 0.72 -3.96 -9.52
C ARG A 114 -0.63 -3.25 -9.42
N THR A 115 -0.68 -1.96 -9.74
CA THR A 115 -1.92 -1.18 -9.71
C THR A 115 -2.95 -1.75 -10.68
N ALA A 116 -2.54 -2.17 -11.88
CA ALA A 116 -3.43 -2.81 -12.83
C ALA A 116 -4.00 -4.13 -12.28
N ARG A 117 -3.16 -4.97 -11.64
CA ARG A 117 -3.62 -6.22 -10.97
C ARG A 117 -4.57 -5.94 -9.82
N PHE A 118 -4.29 -4.91 -9.02
CA PHE A 118 -5.12 -4.46 -7.91
C PHE A 118 -6.49 -3.98 -8.39
N MET A 119 -6.56 -3.09 -9.39
CA MET A 119 -7.86 -2.64 -9.92
C MET A 119 -8.66 -3.78 -10.56
N ALA A 120 -7.98 -4.78 -11.14
CA ALA A 120 -8.64 -5.97 -11.65
C ALA A 120 -9.26 -6.84 -10.55
N TYR A 121 -8.71 -6.84 -9.33
CA TYR A 121 -9.29 -7.55 -8.17
C TYR A 121 -10.73 -7.13 -7.92
N PHE A 122 -10.95 -5.82 -7.75
CA PHE A 122 -12.26 -5.25 -7.43
C PHE A 122 -13.22 -5.44 -8.59
N ALA A 123 -12.79 -5.16 -9.81
CA ALA A 123 -13.64 -5.28 -10.97
C ALA A 123 -14.10 -6.72 -11.24
N ASN A 124 -13.25 -7.73 -10.98
CA ASN A 124 -13.62 -9.14 -11.16
C ASN A 124 -14.61 -9.62 -10.08
N GLN A 125 -14.73 -8.89 -8.98
CA GLN A 125 -15.68 -9.17 -7.90
C GLN A 125 -16.87 -8.21 -7.92
N GLU A 126 -17.01 -7.39 -8.96
CA GLU A 126 -18.06 -6.37 -9.08
C GLU A 126 -18.10 -5.40 -7.89
N LEU A 127 -16.93 -5.16 -7.27
CA LEU A 127 -16.75 -4.21 -6.18
C LEU A 127 -16.34 -2.84 -6.71
N ASP A 128 -16.67 -1.80 -5.95
CA ASP A 128 -16.20 -0.45 -6.21
C ASP A 128 -14.68 -0.39 -6.13
N VAL A 129 -14.06 0.17 -7.16
CA VAL A 129 -12.61 0.33 -7.22
C VAL A 129 -12.22 1.51 -6.33
N PRO A 130 -11.27 1.33 -5.40
CA PRO A 130 -10.77 2.43 -4.58
C PRO A 130 -10.29 3.62 -5.41
N ASN A 131 -10.52 4.83 -4.91
CA ASN A 131 -10.16 6.05 -5.61
C ASN A 131 -8.63 6.19 -5.65
N LEU A 132 -8.03 6.23 -6.85
CA LEU A 132 -6.58 6.37 -7.01
C LEU A 132 -6.01 7.65 -6.37
N GLY A 133 -6.83 8.70 -6.20
CA GLY A 133 -6.44 9.90 -5.45
C GLY A 133 -5.99 9.63 -4.02
N ASP A 134 -6.57 8.62 -3.36
CA ASP A 134 -6.25 8.26 -1.97
C ASP A 134 -4.85 7.64 -1.86
N PHE A 135 -4.33 7.07 -2.95
CA PHE A 135 -3.03 6.39 -3.03
C PHE A 135 -1.94 7.24 -3.65
N TYR A 136 -2.32 7.94 -4.71
CA TYR A 136 -1.43 8.60 -5.66
C TYR A 136 -1.62 10.11 -5.68
N SER A 137 -2.34 10.70 -4.72
CA SER A 137 -2.23 12.15 -4.54
C SER A 137 -0.77 12.53 -4.32
N ARG A 138 -0.43 13.77 -4.70
CA ARG A 138 0.94 14.27 -4.63
C ARG A 138 1.53 14.15 -3.22
N GLY A 139 0.75 14.47 -2.19
CA GLY A 139 1.16 14.31 -0.78
C GLY A 139 1.39 12.85 -0.38
N GLN A 140 0.56 11.93 -0.88
CA GLN A 140 0.69 10.50 -0.61
C GLN A 140 1.96 9.90 -1.22
N ILE A 141 2.36 10.32 -2.44
CA ILE A 141 3.60 9.81 -3.05
C ILE A 141 4.84 10.47 -2.46
N ARG A 142 4.81 11.81 -2.28
CA ARG A 142 5.93 12.54 -1.67
C ARG A 142 6.23 12.04 -0.25
N SER A 143 5.22 11.72 0.55
CA SER A 143 5.45 11.18 1.90
C SER A 143 6.07 9.78 1.90
N LYS A 144 5.75 8.93 0.92
CA LYS A 144 6.35 7.59 0.77
C LYS A 144 7.82 7.68 0.33
N ILE A 145 8.10 8.55 -0.64
CA ILE A 145 9.45 8.86 -1.11
C ILE A 145 10.29 9.42 0.05
N TRP A 146 9.74 10.38 0.79
CA TRP A 146 10.39 10.99 1.95
C TRP A 146 10.76 9.94 3.00
N LEU A 147 9.82 9.05 3.35
CA LEU A 147 10.07 7.96 4.30
C LEU A 147 11.23 7.07 3.87
N VAL A 148 11.20 6.54 2.65
CA VAL A 148 12.27 5.62 2.20
C VAL A 148 13.61 6.33 2.01
N THR A 149 13.60 7.62 1.63
CA THR A 149 14.82 8.41 1.49
C THR A 149 15.51 8.64 2.83
N GLU A 150 14.75 9.03 3.87
CA GLU A 150 15.33 9.26 5.19
C GLU A 150 15.69 7.93 5.89
N LEU A 151 14.86 6.90 5.73
CA LEU A 151 15.17 5.56 6.24
C LEU A 151 16.45 5.00 5.64
N ALA A 152 16.73 5.24 4.34
CA ALA A 152 17.97 4.83 3.70
C ALA A 152 19.23 5.46 4.31
N LYS A 153 19.13 6.68 4.83
CA LYS A 153 20.25 7.32 5.54
C LYS A 153 20.51 6.69 6.91
N VAL A 154 19.47 6.12 7.54
CA VAL A 154 19.55 5.46 8.85
C VAL A 154 20.04 4.02 8.73
N ILE A 155 19.51 3.25 7.77
CA ILE A 155 19.85 1.83 7.57
C ILE A 155 21.14 1.66 6.75
N GLY A 156 21.43 2.58 5.83
CA GLY A 156 22.52 2.42 4.88
C GLY A 156 22.26 1.26 3.91
N THR A 157 23.27 0.41 3.70
CA THR A 157 23.21 -0.73 2.75
C THR A 157 22.85 -2.06 3.41
N GLU A 158 22.62 -2.07 4.72
CA GLU A 158 22.33 -3.29 5.47
C GLU A 158 20.91 -3.81 5.15
N PRO A 159 20.69 -5.13 5.16
CA PRO A 159 19.36 -5.68 5.06
C PRO A 159 18.46 -5.21 6.21
N ILE A 160 17.25 -4.74 5.91
CA ILE A 160 16.27 -4.32 6.93
C ILE A 160 15.78 -5.54 7.73
N GLY A 161 15.76 -6.73 7.12
CA GLY A 161 15.18 -7.93 7.73
C GLY A 161 13.66 -7.91 7.65
N ASN A 162 13.00 -8.24 8.76
CA ASN A 162 11.53 -8.30 8.84
C ASN A 162 10.93 -6.96 9.25
N VAL A 163 9.99 -6.49 8.44
CA VAL A 163 9.21 -5.27 8.69
C VAL A 163 7.80 -5.67 9.10
N VAL A 164 7.27 -5.05 10.15
CA VAL A 164 5.83 -5.05 10.42
C VAL A 164 5.27 -3.67 10.18
N PHE A 165 4.18 -3.61 9.41
CA PHE A 165 3.47 -2.39 9.06
C PHE A 165 2.14 -2.36 9.79
N TYR A 166 1.91 -1.34 10.61
CA TYR A 166 0.66 -1.14 11.35
C TYR A 166 -0.24 -0.16 10.61
N GLY A 167 -1.52 -0.51 10.44
CA GLY A 167 -2.52 0.34 9.79
C GLY A 167 -2.16 0.65 8.33
N GLY A 168 -1.76 -0.36 7.58
CA GLY A 168 -1.25 -0.20 6.22
C GLY A 168 -2.33 0.05 5.16
N TRP A 169 -3.62 -0.17 5.47
CA TRP A 169 -4.69 -0.29 4.50
C TRP A 169 -4.31 -1.31 3.41
N TYR A 170 -4.19 -0.90 2.14
CA TYR A 170 -3.68 -1.75 1.06
C TYR A 170 -2.14 -1.83 0.96
N ASN A 171 -1.43 -1.12 1.84
CA ASN A 171 0.03 -1.08 2.01
C ASN A 171 0.81 -0.79 0.72
N PHE A 172 0.41 0.24 -0.03
CA PHE A 172 1.12 0.64 -1.27
C PHE A 172 2.58 1.07 -1.04
N ILE A 173 2.96 1.42 0.19
CA ILE A 173 4.33 1.79 0.52
C ILE A 173 5.28 0.58 0.55
N ALA A 174 4.77 -0.65 0.73
CA ALA A 174 5.60 -1.85 0.65
C ALA A 174 6.32 -1.98 -0.71
N HIS A 175 5.72 -1.49 -1.81
CA HIS A 175 6.41 -1.34 -3.10
C HIS A 175 7.72 -0.54 -2.97
N PHE A 176 7.66 0.64 -2.36
CA PHE A 176 8.84 1.51 -2.19
C PHE A 176 9.90 0.84 -1.29
N LEU A 177 9.46 0.07 -0.29
CA LEU A 177 10.38 -0.67 0.56
C LEU A 177 11.12 -1.77 -0.20
N PHE A 178 10.42 -2.54 -1.04
CA PHE A 178 11.05 -3.58 -1.86
C PHE A 178 11.98 -3.03 -2.94
N GLU A 179 11.66 -1.87 -3.52
CA GLU A 179 12.50 -1.22 -4.53
C GLU A 179 13.77 -0.60 -3.92
N GLN A 180 13.71 -0.08 -2.69
CA GLN A 180 14.82 0.66 -2.07
C GLN A 180 15.69 -0.19 -1.14
N PHE A 181 15.18 -1.32 -0.63
CA PHE A 181 15.85 -2.07 0.43
C PHE A 181 15.85 -3.58 0.20
N ASN A 182 16.87 -4.24 0.76
CA ASN A 182 16.85 -5.69 0.91
C ASN A 182 15.96 -6.08 2.12
N VAL A 183 14.66 -6.24 1.84
CA VAL A 183 13.65 -6.67 2.82
C VAL A 183 13.51 -8.18 2.80
N HIS A 184 13.58 -8.81 3.98
CA HIS A 184 13.33 -10.26 4.10
C HIS A 184 11.84 -10.56 4.00
N LYS A 185 11.03 -9.92 4.83
CA LYS A 185 9.57 -10.08 4.85
C LYS A 185 8.87 -8.83 5.36
N ILE A 186 7.73 -8.50 4.76
CA ILE A 186 6.79 -7.48 5.24
C ILE A 186 5.54 -8.16 5.76
N TYR A 187 5.18 -7.86 6.99
CA TYR A 187 3.89 -8.21 7.56
C TYR A 187 3.01 -6.95 7.59
N SER A 188 1.90 -6.97 6.87
CA SER A 188 0.95 -5.86 6.85
C SER A 188 -0.21 -6.17 7.78
N ILE A 189 -0.37 -5.40 8.86
CA ILE A 189 -1.44 -5.62 9.83
C ILE A 189 -2.43 -4.47 9.73
N ASP A 190 -3.69 -4.82 9.52
CA ASP A 190 -4.81 -3.89 9.52
C ASP A 190 -6.00 -4.48 10.28
N VAL A 191 -6.87 -3.62 10.81
CA VAL A 191 -8.09 -4.05 11.48
C VAL A 191 -9.20 -4.41 10.48
N ASP A 192 -9.16 -3.80 9.28
CA ASP A 192 -10.12 -4.06 8.21
C ASP A 192 -9.71 -5.31 7.41
N GLU A 193 -10.45 -6.41 7.60
CA GLU A 193 -10.23 -7.66 6.88
C GLU A 193 -10.35 -7.53 5.35
N SER A 194 -11.15 -6.56 4.88
CA SER A 194 -11.41 -6.38 3.44
C SER A 194 -10.15 -6.02 2.65
N VAL A 195 -9.09 -5.54 3.31
CA VAL A 195 -7.82 -5.17 2.68
C VAL A 195 -6.91 -6.35 2.37
N VAL A 196 -7.11 -7.50 3.04
CA VAL A 196 -6.24 -8.67 2.94
C VAL A 196 -6.22 -9.24 1.51
N GLY A 197 -7.39 -9.46 0.91
CA GLY A 197 -7.52 -9.98 -0.46
C GLY A 197 -6.88 -9.07 -1.52
N PRO A 198 -7.21 -7.77 -1.56
CA PRO A 198 -6.56 -6.80 -2.43
C PRO A 198 -5.04 -6.72 -2.25
N CYS A 199 -4.53 -6.75 -1.01
CA CYS A 199 -3.09 -6.76 -0.73
C CYS A 199 -2.39 -7.98 -1.34
N LYS A 200 -2.99 -9.17 -1.15
CA LYS A 200 -2.52 -10.41 -1.78
C LYS A 200 -2.45 -10.26 -3.29
N ARG A 201 -3.44 -9.61 -3.92
CA ARG A 201 -3.42 -9.37 -5.37
C ARG A 201 -2.37 -8.34 -5.80
N LEU A 202 -2.17 -7.28 -5.02
CA LEU A 202 -1.19 -6.22 -5.29
C LEU A 202 0.25 -6.77 -5.25
N TYR A 203 0.55 -7.65 -4.29
CA TYR A 203 1.87 -8.23 -4.05
C TYR A 203 1.99 -9.69 -4.48
N ALA A 204 1.25 -10.08 -5.53
CA ALA A 204 1.18 -11.47 -6.00
C ALA A 204 2.53 -12.08 -6.44
N GLU A 205 3.52 -11.25 -6.79
CA GLU A 205 4.88 -11.70 -7.15
C GLU A 205 5.75 -11.97 -5.89
N GLU A 206 5.37 -11.39 -4.75
CA GLU A 206 6.01 -11.53 -3.43
C GLU A 206 5.25 -12.51 -2.52
N LEU A 207 4.17 -13.11 -3.04
CA LEU A 207 3.28 -14.05 -2.36
C LEU A 207 3.79 -15.49 -2.30
N ASP A 208 5.03 -15.79 -2.71
CA ASP A 208 5.61 -17.13 -2.56
C ASP A 208 5.95 -17.43 -1.07
N ASP A 209 4.95 -17.27 -0.19
CA ASP A 209 4.87 -17.37 1.28
C ASP A 209 5.97 -16.66 2.12
N THR A 210 6.90 -15.97 1.46
CA THR A 210 8.17 -15.57 2.07
C THR A 210 8.36 -14.06 2.22
N LYS A 211 7.80 -13.22 1.34
CA LYS A 211 8.15 -11.79 1.32
C LYS A 211 7.06 -10.82 1.75
N PHE A 212 5.78 -11.08 1.48
CA PHE A 212 4.69 -10.21 1.93
C PHE A 212 3.53 -11.01 2.52
N THR A 213 3.03 -10.62 3.69
CA THR A 213 1.88 -11.29 4.32
C THR A 213 0.94 -10.29 5.00
N PRO A 214 -0.28 -10.09 4.48
CA PRO A 214 -1.31 -9.29 5.14
C PRO A 214 -2.08 -10.12 6.19
N TYR A 215 -2.37 -9.51 7.34
CA TYR A 215 -3.17 -10.07 8.42
C TYR A 215 -4.21 -9.08 8.94
N THR A 216 -5.35 -9.63 9.35
CA THR A 216 -6.38 -8.90 10.09
C THR A 216 -6.07 -9.00 11.58
N ALA A 217 -5.72 -7.88 12.22
CA ALA A 217 -5.59 -7.78 13.67
C ALA A 217 -5.66 -6.32 14.15
N ASP A 218 -6.10 -6.13 15.38
CA ASP A 218 -6.02 -4.84 16.08
C ASP A 218 -4.59 -4.64 16.59
N VAL A 219 -3.90 -3.62 16.07
CA VAL A 219 -2.50 -3.34 16.39
C VAL A 219 -2.28 -2.97 17.87
N ASN A 220 -3.33 -2.49 18.54
CA ASN A 220 -3.29 -2.17 19.98
C ASN A 220 -3.36 -3.43 20.85
N LYS A 221 -3.76 -4.58 20.29
CA LYS A 221 -3.88 -5.87 20.99
C LYS A 221 -2.74 -6.83 20.69
N LEU A 222 -1.73 -6.39 19.94
CA LEU A 222 -0.57 -7.21 19.62
C LEU A 222 0.31 -7.40 20.85
N VAL A 223 0.86 -8.60 21.00
CA VAL A 223 1.70 -8.96 22.14
C VAL A 223 3.11 -9.25 21.67
N TRP A 224 4.09 -8.60 22.31
CA TRP A 224 5.50 -8.82 22.04
C TRP A 224 6.15 -9.77 23.05
N GLN A 225 7.05 -10.61 22.56
CA GLN A 225 7.94 -11.46 23.36
C GLN A 225 9.37 -11.29 22.84
N GLY A 226 10.14 -10.42 23.48
CA GLY A 226 11.40 -9.95 22.90
C GLY A 226 11.13 -9.22 21.59
N ASN A 227 11.75 -9.66 20.49
CA ASN A 227 11.49 -9.12 19.14
C ASN A 227 10.47 -9.94 18.34
N GLN A 228 9.79 -10.92 18.95
CA GLN A 228 8.74 -11.69 18.31
C GLN A 228 7.39 -11.07 18.58
N LEU A 229 6.57 -10.99 17.53
CA LEU A 229 5.21 -10.49 17.59
C LEU A 229 4.24 -11.66 17.54
N LYS A 230 3.21 -11.63 18.38
CA LYS A 230 2.10 -12.58 18.31
C LYS A 230 0.76 -11.87 18.46
N PHE A 231 -0.26 -12.48 17.88
CA PHE A 231 -1.63 -11.97 17.92
C PHE A 231 -2.64 -13.12 17.86
N ILE A 232 -3.90 -12.80 18.14
CA ILE A 232 -5.00 -13.76 18.02
C ILE A 232 -5.56 -13.68 16.60
N ASP A 233 -5.42 -14.78 15.87
CA ASP A 233 -6.10 -15.02 14.60
C ASP A 233 -7.52 -15.52 14.91
N ASN A 234 -8.52 -14.67 14.67
CA ASN A 234 -9.90 -14.92 15.08
C ASN A 234 -10.53 -16.11 14.35
N GLU A 235 -10.24 -16.29 13.05
CA GLU A 235 -10.73 -17.45 12.29
C GLU A 235 -10.20 -18.76 12.91
N ARG A 236 -8.89 -18.79 13.21
CA ARG A 236 -8.26 -19.92 13.88
C ARG A 236 -8.84 -20.15 15.27
N ARG A 237 -9.06 -19.07 16.04
CA ARG A 237 -9.63 -19.15 17.40
C ARG A 237 -11.04 -19.74 17.36
N ASP A 238 -11.88 -19.27 16.45
CA ASP A 238 -13.25 -19.73 16.29
C ASP A 238 -13.32 -21.21 15.89
N GLN A 239 -12.42 -21.64 15.01
CA GLN A 239 -12.28 -23.05 14.66
C GLN A 239 -11.91 -23.90 15.89
N GLN A 240 -10.89 -23.48 16.65
CA GLN A 240 -10.45 -24.21 17.84
C GLN A 240 -11.52 -24.23 18.94
N ILE A 241 -12.30 -23.17 19.10
CA ILE A 241 -13.44 -23.13 20.03
C ILE A 241 -14.50 -24.15 19.61
N LYS A 242 -14.84 -24.23 18.32
CA LYS A 242 -15.81 -25.22 17.80
C LYS A 242 -15.34 -26.65 18.02
N GLU A 243 -14.08 -26.93 17.71
CA GLU A 243 -13.46 -28.25 17.94
C GLU A 243 -13.45 -28.61 19.42
N TRP A 244 -13.08 -27.65 20.29
CA TRP A 244 -13.08 -27.88 21.73
C TRP A 244 -14.48 -28.21 22.27
N HIS A 245 -15.52 -27.46 21.85
CA HIS A 245 -16.90 -27.73 22.24
C HIS A 245 -17.37 -29.12 21.80
N PHE A 246 -17.06 -29.52 20.56
CA PHE A 246 -17.39 -30.84 20.04
C PHE A 246 -16.83 -31.98 20.90
N GLU A 247 -15.63 -31.83 21.45
CA GLU A 247 -14.96 -32.87 22.22
C GLU A 247 -15.23 -32.84 23.74
N ASN A 248 -15.67 -31.69 24.27
CA ASN A 248 -15.59 -31.41 25.71
C ASN A 248 -16.90 -30.97 26.37
N ASP A 249 -17.96 -30.67 25.61
CA ASP A 249 -19.24 -30.25 26.20
C ASP A 249 -19.86 -31.32 27.13
N GLU A 250 -19.84 -32.59 26.73
CA GLU A 250 -20.34 -33.68 27.59
C GLU A 250 -19.47 -33.84 28.86
N LYS A 251 -18.14 -33.73 28.72
CA LYS A 251 -17.21 -33.82 29.86
C LYS A 251 -17.42 -32.66 30.84
N LEU A 252 -17.70 -31.46 30.32
CA LEU A 252 -17.99 -30.27 31.12
C LEU A 252 -19.33 -30.43 31.86
N GLN A 253 -20.36 -30.96 31.21
CA GLN A 253 -21.65 -31.27 31.85
C GLN A 253 -21.53 -32.34 32.94
N GLN A 254 -20.68 -33.33 32.73
CA GLN A 254 -20.40 -34.39 33.71
C GLN A 254 -19.46 -33.95 34.84
N GLY A 255 -18.91 -32.72 34.78
CA GLY A 255 -17.95 -32.21 35.76
C GLY A 255 -16.57 -32.88 35.71
N ILE A 256 -16.26 -33.60 34.62
CA ILE A 256 -14.94 -34.22 34.38
C ILE A 256 -13.87 -33.15 34.16
N ILE A 257 -14.26 -32.04 33.53
CA ILE A 257 -13.45 -30.84 33.36
C ILE A 257 -14.21 -29.64 33.92
N SER A 258 -13.48 -28.62 34.34
CA SER A 258 -14.02 -27.42 34.98
C SER A 258 -14.20 -26.26 33.99
N GLN A 259 -14.90 -25.21 34.42
CA GLN A 259 -14.94 -23.94 33.69
C GLN A 259 -13.56 -23.26 33.62
N GLU A 260 -12.69 -23.53 34.60
CA GLU A 260 -11.31 -23.03 34.58
C GLU A 260 -10.50 -23.73 33.48
N ASP A 261 -10.66 -25.04 33.29
CA ASP A 261 -10.02 -25.77 32.18
C ASP A 261 -10.47 -25.24 30.81
N LYS A 262 -11.76 -24.91 30.68
CA LYS A 262 -12.30 -24.26 29.49
C LYS A 262 -11.65 -22.90 29.24
N GLN A 263 -11.58 -22.05 30.27
CA GLN A 263 -10.97 -20.74 30.14
C GLN A 263 -9.49 -20.85 29.78
N ASN A 264 -8.75 -21.76 30.43
CA ASN A 264 -7.35 -22.04 30.13
C ASN A 264 -7.16 -22.50 28.67
N ALA A 265 -8.06 -23.33 28.13
CA ALA A 265 -8.00 -23.70 26.71
C ALA A 265 -8.21 -22.46 25.81
N TYR A 266 -9.21 -21.63 26.11
CA TYR A 266 -9.57 -20.47 25.29
C TYR A 266 -8.47 -19.41 25.30
N ASP A 267 -7.78 -19.23 26.42
CA ASP A 267 -6.65 -18.32 26.55
C ASP A 267 -5.45 -18.76 25.71
N ASN A 268 -5.38 -20.04 25.32
CA ASN A 268 -4.33 -20.60 24.46
C ASN A 268 -4.76 -20.78 22.99
N PHE A 269 -5.99 -20.40 22.63
CA PHE A 269 -6.50 -20.52 21.25
C PHE A 269 -6.26 -19.25 20.41
N GLY A 270 -6.09 -19.47 19.11
CA GLY A 270 -5.94 -18.45 18.09
C GLY A 270 -4.55 -17.85 17.97
N TRP A 271 -3.60 -18.16 18.87
CA TRP A 271 -2.28 -17.54 18.83
C TRP A 271 -1.53 -17.82 17.54
N LYS A 272 -1.13 -16.74 16.87
CA LYS A 272 -0.28 -16.72 15.70
C LYS A 272 1.01 -16.03 16.05
N HIS A 273 2.11 -16.71 15.80
CA HIS A 273 3.46 -16.24 16.08
C HIS A 273 4.11 -15.80 14.77
N MET A 274 4.67 -14.59 14.77
CA MET A 274 5.43 -14.05 13.66
C MET A 274 6.92 -14.23 13.95
N SER A 275 7.73 -14.12 12.90
CA SER A 275 9.19 -14.12 13.04
C SER A 275 9.67 -12.88 13.80
N ASN A 276 10.94 -12.88 14.18
CA ASN A 276 11.61 -11.72 14.79
C ASN A 276 11.43 -10.50 13.89
N ILE A 277 10.93 -9.39 14.43
CA ILE A 277 10.75 -8.13 13.73
C ILE A 277 11.97 -7.22 13.94
N ASN A 278 12.41 -6.58 12.87
CA ASN A 278 13.56 -5.67 12.86
C ASN A 278 13.14 -4.19 12.78
N LEU A 279 12.00 -3.93 12.14
CA LEU A 279 11.48 -2.58 11.92
C LEU A 279 9.96 -2.57 12.06
N VAL A 280 9.44 -1.62 12.84
CA VAL A 280 8.00 -1.29 12.88
C VAL A 280 7.78 -0.02 12.07
N ILE A 281 6.79 -0.04 11.17
CA ILE A 281 6.36 1.16 10.45
C ILE A 281 4.88 1.42 10.73
N ASN A 282 4.53 2.65 11.11
CA ASN A 282 3.15 3.09 11.22
C ASN A 282 2.97 4.47 10.56
N THR A 283 2.30 4.53 9.41
CA THR A 283 2.09 5.80 8.69
C THR A 283 0.70 6.41 8.87
N SER A 284 -0.09 5.88 9.80
CA SER A 284 -1.51 6.16 10.04
C SER A 284 -1.79 6.32 11.53
N CYS A 285 -0.82 6.85 12.29
CA CYS A 285 -0.91 6.99 13.74
C CYS A 285 -2.12 7.81 14.19
N GLU A 286 -2.57 8.76 13.37
CA GLU A 286 -3.73 9.61 13.58
C GLU A 286 -5.07 8.85 13.65
N HIS A 287 -5.11 7.60 13.15
CA HIS A 287 -6.30 6.75 13.11
C HIS A 287 -6.45 5.84 14.34
N MET A 288 -5.52 5.88 15.28
CA MET A 288 -5.48 4.98 16.43
C MET A 288 -4.89 5.66 17.67
N ASN A 289 -5.16 5.10 18.85
CA ASN A 289 -4.54 5.57 20.10
C ASN A 289 -3.04 5.18 20.15
N ASN A 290 -2.36 5.50 21.26
CA ASN A 290 -0.93 5.23 21.40
C ASN A 290 -0.58 3.82 21.92
N GLU A 291 -1.55 2.95 22.19
CA GLU A 291 -1.31 1.62 22.77
C GLU A 291 -0.40 0.77 21.88
N TRP A 292 -0.55 0.83 20.54
CA TRP A 292 0.35 0.13 19.61
C TRP A 292 1.82 0.51 19.83
N PHE A 293 2.11 1.77 20.18
CA PHE A 293 3.46 2.28 20.40
C PHE A 293 3.93 1.95 21.82
N GLU A 294 3.05 2.09 22.81
CA GLU A 294 3.31 1.73 24.21
C GLU A 294 3.66 0.25 24.37
N ASN A 295 3.04 -0.62 23.57
CA ASN A 295 3.29 -2.06 23.55
C ASN A 295 4.61 -2.46 22.85
N LEU A 296 5.30 -1.55 22.17
CA LEU A 296 6.57 -1.87 21.52
C LEU A 296 7.67 -2.14 22.56
N PRO A 297 8.49 -3.20 22.36
CA PRO A 297 9.67 -3.44 23.19
C PRO A 297 10.66 -2.27 23.14
N ALA A 298 11.32 -2.00 24.26
CA ALA A 298 12.43 -1.04 24.29
C ALA A 298 13.55 -1.47 23.31
N GLY A 299 14.12 -0.49 22.60
CA GLY A 299 15.12 -0.66 21.56
C GLY A 299 14.56 -0.92 20.16
N THR A 300 13.23 -1.04 19.99
CA THR A 300 12.61 -1.34 18.69
C THR A 300 12.77 -0.18 17.73
N LEU A 301 13.42 -0.44 16.59
CA LEU A 301 13.52 0.54 15.51
C LEU A 301 12.13 0.78 14.92
N THR A 302 11.70 2.04 14.93
CA THR A 302 10.36 2.44 14.55
C THR A 302 10.43 3.64 13.60
N VAL A 303 9.63 3.59 12.54
CA VAL A 303 9.33 4.72 11.67
C VAL A 303 7.85 5.02 11.83
N LEU A 304 7.52 6.27 12.12
CA LEU A 304 6.12 6.68 12.22
C LEU A 304 5.83 7.96 11.46
N HIS A 305 4.62 8.05 10.92
CA HIS A 305 4.04 9.32 10.47
C HIS A 305 2.86 9.73 11.34
N GLN A 306 2.76 11.03 11.56
CA GLN A 306 1.63 11.72 12.16
C GLN A 306 1.20 12.90 11.29
N ASN A 307 0.06 13.52 11.59
CA ASN A 307 -0.35 14.75 10.92
C ASN A 307 -1.24 15.66 11.79
N ASP A 308 -1.37 16.90 11.35
CA ASP A 308 -2.24 17.93 11.93
C ASP A 308 -3.59 18.07 11.20
N TYR A 309 -4.08 17.00 10.53
CA TYR A 309 -5.31 17.07 9.75
C TYR A 309 -6.58 16.92 10.61
N PHE A 310 -6.75 17.83 11.58
CA PHE A 310 -7.82 17.80 12.58
C PHE A 310 -9.25 17.86 12.00
N SER A 311 -9.41 18.35 10.76
CA SER A 311 -10.72 18.43 10.11
C SER A 311 -11.19 17.11 9.51
N ASN A 312 -10.35 16.06 9.47
CA ASN A 312 -10.78 14.74 9.04
C ASN A 312 -11.44 14.00 10.23
N GLU A 313 -12.73 13.70 10.12
CA GLU A 313 -13.52 13.05 11.17
C GLU A 313 -13.04 11.63 11.52
N GLN A 314 -12.30 10.97 10.61
CA GLN A 314 -11.71 9.66 10.87
C GLN A 314 -10.42 9.72 11.68
N HIS A 315 -9.86 10.92 11.90
CA HIS A 315 -8.65 11.10 12.68
C HIS A 315 -9.01 11.35 14.15
N VAL A 316 -8.46 10.53 15.03
CA VAL A 316 -8.74 10.56 16.47
C VAL A 316 -7.53 10.97 17.30
N ASN A 317 -6.34 11.02 16.70
CA ASN A 317 -5.07 11.20 17.39
C ASN A 317 -4.09 12.08 16.59
N CYS A 318 -4.58 13.16 15.98
CA CYS A 318 -3.73 14.13 15.29
C CYS A 318 -2.78 14.85 16.26
N MET A 319 -1.61 15.25 15.76
CA MET A 319 -0.60 16.03 16.49
C MET A 319 -0.51 17.42 15.89
N LYS A 320 -0.23 18.44 16.71
CA LYS A 320 -0.15 19.83 16.20
C LYS A 320 1.17 20.15 15.48
N ASP A 321 2.26 19.49 15.88
CA ASP A 321 3.61 19.73 15.37
C ASP A 321 4.56 18.55 15.71
N ILE A 322 5.82 18.67 15.30
CA ILE A 322 6.85 17.66 15.54
C ILE A 322 7.20 17.52 17.04
N GLU A 323 7.09 18.59 17.84
CA GLU A 323 7.37 18.53 19.29
C GLU A 323 6.28 17.75 20.03
N ASP A 324 5.02 17.97 19.66
CA ASP A 324 3.87 17.21 20.14
C ASP A 324 3.96 15.74 19.73
N THR A 325 4.39 15.48 18.50
CA THR A 325 4.65 14.13 18.01
C THR A 325 5.71 13.43 18.87
N LYS A 326 6.84 14.10 19.19
CA LYS A 326 7.87 13.56 20.09
C LYS A 326 7.37 13.31 21.51
N ALA A 327 6.55 14.21 22.05
CA ALA A 327 6.00 14.06 23.40
C ALA A 327 5.07 12.85 23.51
N ASN A 328 4.31 12.55 22.45
CA ASN A 328 3.39 11.41 22.39
C ASN A 328 4.07 10.08 22.02
N TYR A 329 5.17 10.14 21.26
CA TYR A 329 5.97 8.98 20.86
C TYR A 329 7.41 9.10 21.37
N PRO A 330 7.64 9.02 22.70
CA PRO A 330 8.97 9.14 23.26
C PRO A 330 9.86 8.00 22.77
N MET A 331 10.96 8.37 22.11
CA MET A 331 12.00 7.49 21.62
C MET A 331 13.28 7.68 22.45
N SER A 332 13.95 6.59 22.81
CA SER A 332 15.25 6.62 23.48
C SER A 332 16.36 7.26 22.61
N GLU A 333 16.25 7.13 21.29
CA GLU A 333 17.15 7.75 20.32
C GLU A 333 16.37 8.13 19.06
N ILE A 334 16.49 9.39 18.61
CA ILE A 334 15.86 9.88 17.38
C ILE A 334 16.95 10.01 16.31
N TYR A 335 16.81 9.26 15.23
CA TYR A 335 17.70 9.30 14.07
C TYR A 335 17.26 10.35 13.04
N TYR A 336 15.96 10.57 12.93
CA TYR A 336 15.38 11.58 12.06
C TYR A 336 14.09 12.13 12.65
N GLU A 337 13.91 13.44 12.51
CA GLU A 337 12.64 14.13 12.70
C GLU A 337 12.43 15.14 11.57
N GLY A 338 11.18 15.32 11.14
CA GLY A 338 10.89 16.33 10.13
C GLY A 338 9.41 16.53 9.86
N THR A 339 9.14 17.57 9.08
CA THR A 339 7.80 17.99 8.67
C THR A 339 7.74 18.12 7.15
N LEU A 340 6.69 17.56 6.56
CA LEU A 340 6.36 17.65 5.14
C LEU A 340 5.02 18.36 4.95
N ASP A 341 5.03 19.49 4.24
CA ASP A 341 3.82 20.20 3.80
C ASP A 341 3.13 19.41 2.66
N THR A 342 1.89 18.97 2.91
CA THR A 342 1.05 18.26 1.94
C THR A 342 -0.11 19.10 1.40
N HIS A 343 -0.03 20.44 1.55
CA HIS A 343 -1.02 21.47 1.18
C HIS A 343 -2.29 21.48 2.05
N LEU A 344 -2.89 20.32 2.35
CA LEU A 344 -4.08 20.23 3.21
C LEU A 344 -3.73 20.15 4.70
N TYR A 345 -2.56 19.58 4.99
CA TYR A 345 -2.05 19.35 6.34
C TYR A 345 -0.53 19.19 6.29
N ASN A 346 0.12 19.33 7.43
CA ASN A 346 1.50 18.94 7.65
C ASN A 346 1.56 17.48 8.11
N ARG A 347 2.50 16.74 7.52
CA ARG A 347 2.85 15.38 7.95
C ARG A 347 4.16 15.43 8.72
N PHE A 348 4.18 14.81 9.89
CA PHE A 348 5.36 14.70 10.75
C PHE A 348 5.92 13.29 10.64
N MET A 349 7.24 13.13 10.63
CA MET A 349 7.90 11.82 10.66
C MET A 349 8.91 11.76 11.78
N LEU A 350 8.93 10.63 12.48
CA LEU A 350 10.01 10.24 13.38
C LEU A 350 10.59 8.90 12.93
N ILE A 351 11.92 8.80 12.92
CA ILE A 351 12.65 7.54 12.81
C ILE A 351 13.56 7.45 14.02
N GLY A 352 13.43 6.37 14.80
CA GLY A 352 14.21 6.22 16.03
C GLY A 352 13.97 4.90 16.72
N ARG A 353 14.57 4.74 17.90
CA ARG A 353 14.34 3.58 18.77
C ARG A 353 13.36 3.97 19.87
N LYS A 354 12.26 3.22 19.97
CA LYS A 354 11.42 3.18 21.19
C LYS A 354 12.34 2.94 22.39
#